data_AF-A0A442WP38-F1
#
_entry.id   AF-A0A442WP38-F1
#
_cell.length_a   1.000
_cell.length_b   1.000
_cell.length_c   1.000
_cell.angle_alpha   90.00
_cell.angle_beta   90.00
_cell.angle_gamma   90.00
#
_symmetry.space_group_name_H-M   'P 1'
#
loop_
_entity.id
_entity.type
_entity.pdbx_description
1 polymer ?
#
loop_
_entity_poly.entity_id
_entity_poly.type
_entity_poly.pdbx_seq_one_letter_code
_entity_poly.pdbx_strand_id
1 'polypeptide(L)'
;MDKLLTTVLEAHGGLQNWGNVTSITAQMSLGGVFWAARGWPDIYSKQTVTLDPHREHIVFSPFTAPDRMSVLDVAPERVAIATRDGRIIEERFNPRGSFPLPFLDGSTPWDAIQVAYFTSAAVWNYLTAPFVFTLPGVEAREIAAWREGAQTWRRLAVTFPKTIANHNADQVFYYDDAFMQRRTIRPT
;
A
#
# COMPACT_ATOMS: atom_id res chain seq x y z
N MET A 1 14.89 1.19 -17.00
CA MET A 1 13.80 0.37 -16.44
C MET A 1 14.06 -1.08 -16.80
N ASP A 2 13.82 -2.02 -15.89
CA ASP A 2 14.00 -3.45 -16.11
C ASP A 2 13.07 -3.99 -17.22
N LYS A 3 13.48 -5.05 -17.94
CA LYS A 3 12.71 -5.62 -19.05
C LYS A 3 11.42 -6.28 -18.57
N LEU A 4 11.46 -7.06 -17.49
CA LEU A 4 10.26 -7.66 -16.90
C LEU A 4 9.30 -6.58 -16.40
N LEU A 5 9.82 -5.56 -15.71
CA LEU A 5 8.98 -4.44 -15.26
C LEU A 5 8.28 -3.75 -16.45
N THR A 6 9.00 -3.53 -17.55
CA THR A 6 8.40 -2.96 -18.77
C THR A 6 7.24 -3.82 -19.28
N THR A 7 7.44 -5.15 -19.39
CA THR A 7 6.39 -6.06 -19.86
C THR A 7 5.19 -6.14 -18.91
N VAL A 8 5.45 -6.14 -17.60
CA VAL A 8 4.40 -6.10 -16.58
C VAL A 8 3.61 -4.80 -16.67
N LEU A 9 4.25 -3.65 -16.86
CA LEU A 9 3.54 -2.37 -17.04
C LEU A 9 2.63 -2.41 -18.26
N GLU A 10 3.12 -2.91 -19.40
CA GLU A 10 2.31 -3.02 -20.63
C GLU A 10 1.07 -3.92 -20.43
N ALA A 11 1.22 -5.06 -19.74
CA ALA A 11 0.09 -5.92 -19.40
C ALA A 11 -0.93 -5.27 -18.44
N HIS A 12 -0.50 -4.25 -17.69
CA HIS A 12 -1.32 -3.51 -16.72
C HIS A 12 -1.68 -2.10 -17.22
N GLY A 13 -1.83 -1.95 -18.54
CA GLY A 13 -2.33 -0.74 -19.20
C GLY A 13 -1.25 0.20 -19.74
N GLY A 14 0.03 -0.03 -19.46
CA GLY A 14 1.15 0.74 -20.01
C GLY A 14 1.32 2.12 -19.38
N LEU A 15 2.55 2.66 -19.47
CA LEU A 15 2.91 3.93 -18.82
C LEU A 15 2.11 5.13 -19.32
N GLN A 16 1.75 5.15 -20.59
CA GLN A 16 0.98 6.25 -21.18
C GLN A 16 -0.38 6.39 -20.51
N ASN A 17 -1.09 5.28 -20.26
CA ASN A 17 -2.39 5.33 -19.61
C ASN A 17 -2.25 5.70 -18.14
N TRP A 18 -1.27 5.11 -17.42
CA TRP A 18 -0.97 5.48 -16.04
C TRP A 18 -0.65 6.96 -15.88
N GLY A 19 0.09 7.56 -16.81
CA GLY A 19 0.40 9.00 -16.81
C GLY A 19 -0.82 9.92 -16.92
N ASN A 20 -1.98 9.40 -17.33
CA ASN A 20 -3.23 10.16 -17.42
C ASN A 20 -4.16 9.91 -16.22
N VAL A 21 -3.84 8.97 -15.31
CA VAL A 21 -4.68 8.66 -14.15
C VAL A 21 -4.44 9.68 -13.05
N THR A 22 -5.40 10.56 -12.82
CA THR A 22 -5.30 11.58 -11.76
C THR A 22 -5.86 11.14 -10.42
N SER A 23 -6.70 10.10 -10.40
CA SER A 23 -7.31 9.56 -9.18
C SER A 23 -7.76 8.11 -9.40
N ILE A 24 -7.61 7.29 -8.36
CA ILE A 24 -8.22 5.96 -8.29
C ILE A 24 -9.23 5.95 -7.14
N THR A 25 -10.45 5.48 -7.41
CA THR A 25 -11.48 5.27 -6.38
C THR A 25 -11.87 3.80 -6.34
N ALA A 26 -11.83 3.20 -5.15
CA ALA A 26 -12.20 1.81 -4.94
C ALA A 26 -13.15 1.67 -3.75
N GLN A 27 -14.12 0.75 -3.86
CA GLN A 27 -14.92 0.29 -2.73
C GLN A 27 -14.37 -1.05 -2.26
N MET A 28 -14.03 -1.15 -0.97
CA MET A 28 -13.42 -2.36 -0.43
C MET A 28 -13.83 -2.62 1.01
N SER A 29 -13.57 -3.83 1.49
CA SER A 29 -13.64 -4.16 2.92
C SER A 29 -12.40 -4.94 3.30
N LEU A 30 -11.76 -4.54 4.40
CA LEU A 30 -10.59 -5.22 4.94
C LEU A 30 -11.00 -5.89 6.24
N GLY A 31 -11.11 -7.21 6.22
CA GLY A 31 -11.54 -8.02 7.36
C GLY A 31 -10.45 -8.94 7.90
N GLY A 32 -10.84 -9.89 8.74
CA GLY A 32 -9.95 -10.87 9.35
C GLY A 32 -9.58 -10.53 10.80
N VAL A 33 -9.05 -11.54 11.50
CA VAL A 33 -8.75 -11.48 12.95
C VAL A 33 -7.68 -10.45 13.31
N PHE A 34 -6.91 -9.99 12.32
CA PHE A 34 -5.85 -9.00 12.48
C PHE A 34 -6.36 -7.70 13.13
N TRP A 35 -7.47 -7.14 12.63
CA TRP A 35 -7.98 -5.85 13.13
C TRP A 35 -8.51 -5.92 14.56
N ALA A 36 -9.23 -6.99 14.88
CA ALA A 36 -9.69 -7.25 16.25
C ALA A 36 -8.49 -7.36 17.21
N ALA A 37 -7.43 -8.05 16.80
CA ALA A 37 -6.19 -8.17 17.58
C ALA A 37 -5.45 -6.82 17.76
N ARG A 38 -5.72 -5.81 16.94
CA ARG A 38 -5.20 -4.43 17.12
C ARG A 38 -6.11 -3.52 17.95
N GLY A 39 -7.29 -4.00 18.37
CA GLY A 39 -8.29 -3.22 19.10
C GLY A 39 -9.34 -2.54 18.23
N TRP A 40 -9.38 -2.83 16.92
CA TRP A 40 -10.23 -2.13 15.95
C TRP A 40 -11.07 -3.11 15.12
N PRO A 41 -11.95 -3.92 15.74
CA PRO A 41 -12.83 -4.82 14.98
C PRO A 41 -13.66 -4.01 13.97
N ASP A 42 -13.76 -4.52 12.73
CA ASP A 42 -14.59 -3.97 11.65
C ASP A 42 -14.29 -2.53 11.20
N ILE A 43 -13.17 -1.93 11.63
CA ILE A 43 -12.80 -0.53 11.33
C ILE A 43 -12.77 -0.22 9.83
N TYR A 44 -12.46 -1.21 8.99
CA TYR A 44 -12.45 -1.12 7.54
C TYR A 44 -13.55 -1.98 6.88
N SER A 45 -14.66 -2.17 7.56
CA SER A 45 -15.88 -2.63 6.91
C SER A 45 -16.40 -1.51 6.00
N LYS A 46 -16.69 -1.82 4.73
CA LYS A 46 -17.31 -0.92 3.74
C LYS A 46 -16.63 0.45 3.60
N GLN A 47 -15.44 0.44 3.02
CA GLN A 47 -14.62 1.61 2.79
C GLN A 47 -14.77 2.11 1.36
N THR A 48 -14.80 3.43 1.19
CA THR A 48 -14.43 4.09 -0.06
C THR A 48 -13.03 4.63 0.10
N VAL A 49 -12.14 4.23 -0.79
CA VAL A 49 -10.75 4.65 -0.84
C VAL A 49 -10.57 5.51 -2.08
N THR A 50 -9.96 6.68 -1.93
CA THR A 50 -9.56 7.54 -3.05
C THR A 50 -8.07 7.86 -2.92
N LEU A 51 -7.31 7.78 -4.00
CA LEU A 51 -5.88 8.03 -3.99
C LEU A 51 -5.39 8.72 -5.26
N ASP A 52 -4.27 9.42 -5.13
CA ASP A 52 -3.44 9.92 -6.23
C ASP A 52 -2.39 8.83 -6.55
N PRO A 53 -2.26 8.32 -7.79
CA PRO A 53 -1.26 7.30 -8.10
C PRO A 53 0.16 7.85 -8.30
N HIS A 54 0.30 9.16 -8.51
CA HIS A 54 1.59 9.83 -8.78
C HIS A 54 2.24 10.42 -7.53
N ARG A 55 1.45 10.61 -6.47
CA ARG A 55 1.92 11.04 -5.15
C ARG A 55 1.33 10.11 -4.11
N GLU A 56 2.10 9.72 -3.10
CA GLU A 56 1.58 8.87 -2.03
C GLU A 56 0.62 9.66 -1.12
N HIS A 57 -0.61 9.77 -1.62
CA HIS A 57 -1.76 10.42 -1.02
C HIS A 57 -2.96 9.48 -1.14
N ILE A 58 -3.60 9.19 -0.02
CA ILE A 58 -4.72 8.26 0.04
C ILE A 58 -5.67 8.62 1.17
N VAL A 59 -6.98 8.53 0.88
CA VAL A 59 -8.07 8.85 1.79
C VAL A 59 -8.96 7.62 1.96
N PHE A 60 -9.22 7.24 3.21
CA PHE A 60 -10.24 6.25 3.56
C PHE A 60 -11.44 6.93 4.19
N SER A 61 -12.63 6.56 3.74
CA SER A 61 -13.89 7.05 4.30
C SER A 61 -14.95 5.95 4.29
N PRO A 62 -15.73 5.76 5.37
CA PRO A 62 -15.60 6.42 6.68
C PRO A 62 -14.49 5.79 7.55
N PHE A 63 -13.90 6.55 8.47
CA PHE A 63 -12.87 6.04 9.39
C PHE A 63 -13.12 6.49 10.82
N THR A 64 -13.22 5.56 11.78
CA THR A 64 -13.56 5.77 13.22
C THR A 64 -14.95 6.35 13.53
N ALA A 65 -15.56 7.11 12.61
CA ALA A 65 -16.94 7.58 12.67
C ALA A 65 -17.48 7.85 11.26
N PRO A 66 -18.81 7.89 11.04
CA PRO A 66 -19.41 8.08 9.71
C PRO A 66 -19.02 9.39 8.98
N ASP A 67 -18.75 10.44 9.75
CA ASP A 67 -18.38 11.78 9.28
C ASP A 67 -16.86 12.00 9.20
N ARG A 68 -16.06 10.97 9.51
CA ARG A 68 -14.61 11.04 9.57
C ARG A 68 -13.93 10.25 8.45
N MET A 69 -12.72 10.66 8.14
CA MET A 69 -11.83 10.03 7.15
C MET A 69 -10.40 10.01 7.69
N SER A 70 -9.60 9.02 7.25
CA SER A 70 -8.15 9.07 7.42
C SER A 70 -7.48 9.48 6.13
N VAL A 71 -6.46 10.33 6.23
CA VAL A 71 -5.67 10.84 5.11
C VAL A 71 -4.20 10.54 5.40
N LEU A 72 -3.53 9.87 4.47
CA LEU A 72 -2.07 9.80 4.43
C LEU A 72 -1.58 10.74 3.35
N ASP A 73 -0.60 11.57 3.70
CA ASP A 73 0.19 12.38 2.79
C ASP A 73 1.67 12.04 3.01
N VAL A 74 2.44 11.87 1.94
CA VAL A 74 3.91 11.70 2.02
C VAL A 74 4.61 12.87 1.33
N ALA A 75 5.78 13.23 1.88
CA ALA A 75 6.57 14.43 1.58
C ALA A 75 5.83 15.75 1.91
N PRO A 76 5.65 16.09 3.20
CA PRO A 76 6.13 15.35 4.40
C PRO A 76 5.20 14.19 4.80
N GLU A 77 5.77 13.14 5.41
CA GLU A 77 4.98 12.00 5.92
C GLU A 77 4.09 12.42 7.09
N ARG A 78 2.78 12.42 6.86
CA ARG A 78 1.75 12.78 7.83
C ARG A 78 0.52 11.90 7.65
N VAL A 79 -0.06 11.47 8.76
CA VAL A 79 -1.41 10.89 8.79
C VAL A 79 -2.32 11.79 9.62
N ALA A 80 -3.52 12.03 9.12
CA ALA A 80 -4.55 12.81 9.81
C ALA A 80 -5.87 12.06 9.81
N ILE A 81 -6.61 12.18 10.91
CA ILE A 81 -8.04 11.87 10.99
C ILE A 81 -8.76 13.21 10.94
N ALA A 82 -9.63 13.38 9.95
CA ALA A 82 -10.36 14.62 9.74
C ALA A 82 -11.85 14.32 9.57
N THR A 83 -12.69 15.30 9.87
CA THR A 83 -14.10 15.27 9.45
C THR A 83 -14.23 15.69 7.99
N ARG A 84 -15.34 15.33 7.35
CA ARG A 84 -15.62 15.65 5.94
C ARG A 84 -15.61 17.16 5.61
N ASP A 85 -15.84 18.00 6.61
CA ASP A 85 -15.79 19.47 6.50
C ASP A 85 -14.36 20.05 6.67
N GLY A 86 -13.35 19.19 6.84
CA GLY A 86 -11.94 19.57 6.87
C GLY A 86 -11.36 19.85 8.27
N ARG A 87 -12.14 19.71 9.34
CA ARG A 87 -11.61 19.85 10.71
C ARG A 87 -10.76 18.63 11.08
N ILE A 88 -9.51 18.89 11.49
CA ILE A 88 -8.59 17.86 11.98
C ILE A 88 -9.02 17.43 13.39
N ILE A 89 -9.16 16.12 13.58
CA ILE A 89 -9.43 15.47 14.88
C ILE A 89 -8.12 15.11 15.56
N GLU A 90 -7.23 14.48 14.81
CA GLU A 90 -5.91 14.04 15.26
C GLU A 90 -4.97 14.02 14.05
N GLU A 91 -3.70 14.34 14.25
CA GLU A 91 -2.67 14.18 13.23
C GLU A 91 -1.33 13.78 13.84
N ARG A 92 -0.50 13.14 13.01
CA ARG A 92 0.86 12.75 13.40
C ARG A 92 1.79 12.84 12.21
N PHE A 93 2.95 13.45 12.43
CA PHE A 93 4.08 13.44 11.51
C PHE A 93 5.02 12.29 11.83
N ASN A 94 5.66 11.72 10.81
CA ASN A 94 6.54 10.55 10.94
C ASN A 94 5.91 9.38 11.74
N PRO A 95 4.65 8.98 11.42
CA PRO A 95 3.90 7.97 12.18
C PRO A 95 4.61 6.61 12.30
N ARG A 96 5.52 6.26 11.39
CA ARG A 96 6.27 4.99 11.44
C ARG A 96 6.97 4.76 12.79
N GLY A 97 7.54 5.81 13.38
CA GLY A 97 8.24 5.73 14.66
C GLY A 97 7.32 5.59 15.88
N SER A 98 6.01 5.73 15.70
CA SER A 98 5.05 5.70 16.81
C SER A 98 4.62 4.29 17.22
N PHE A 99 4.91 3.27 16.41
CA PHE A 99 4.47 1.90 16.69
C PHE A 99 5.08 1.35 17.98
N PRO A 100 4.28 0.73 18.86
CA PRO A 100 4.76 0.19 20.13
C PRO A 100 5.78 -0.94 19.93
N LEU A 101 6.79 -0.93 20.81
CA LEU A 101 7.81 -1.99 20.91
C LEU A 101 7.84 -2.52 22.35
N PRO A 102 7.94 -3.85 22.58
CA PRO A 102 8.04 -4.90 21.57
C PRO A 102 6.70 -5.18 20.86
N PHE A 103 6.77 -5.54 19.57
CA PHE A 103 5.60 -5.98 18.81
C PHE A 103 5.37 -7.47 19.04
N LEU A 104 4.24 -7.79 19.66
CA LEU A 104 3.73 -9.15 19.82
C LEU A 104 2.55 -9.34 18.86
N ASP A 105 2.76 -10.22 17.88
CA ASP A 105 1.71 -10.57 16.93
C ASP A 105 0.51 -11.15 17.70
N GLY A 106 -0.69 -10.69 17.36
CA GLY A 106 -1.92 -11.05 18.06
C GLY A 106 -2.33 -10.25 19.31
N SER A 107 -1.44 -9.49 19.98
CA SER A 107 -1.83 -8.79 21.22
C SER A 107 -1.46 -7.32 21.34
N THR A 108 -0.49 -6.80 20.57
CA THR A 108 -0.10 -5.38 20.68
C THR A 108 -1.16 -4.44 20.09
N PRO A 109 -1.92 -3.66 20.90
CA PRO A 109 -2.95 -2.77 20.38
C PRO A 109 -2.31 -1.62 19.59
N TRP A 110 -3.06 -1.08 18.64
CA TRP A 110 -2.68 0.12 17.90
C TRP A 110 -3.67 1.25 18.19
N ASP A 111 -3.22 2.50 18.07
CA ASP A 111 -4.13 3.64 18.01
C ASP A 111 -4.69 3.84 16.59
N ALA A 112 -5.63 4.77 16.43
CA ALA A 112 -6.31 5.00 15.16
C ALA A 112 -5.34 5.49 14.07
N ILE A 113 -4.35 6.30 14.42
CA ILE A 113 -3.35 6.83 13.48
C ILE A 113 -2.42 5.73 12.98
N GLN A 114 -2.00 4.81 13.84
CA GLN A 114 -1.17 3.65 13.48
C GLN A 114 -1.93 2.72 12.53
N VAL A 115 -3.21 2.44 12.81
CA VAL A 115 -4.08 1.67 11.91
C VAL A 115 -4.24 2.37 10.57
N ALA A 116 -4.49 3.68 10.58
CA ALA A 116 -4.60 4.50 9.38
C ALA A 116 -3.31 4.49 8.54
N TYR A 117 -2.16 4.72 9.16
CA TYR A 117 -0.85 4.66 8.51
C TYR A 117 -0.58 3.30 7.90
N PHE A 118 -0.78 2.23 8.69
CA PHE A 118 -0.54 0.86 8.24
C PHE A 118 -1.33 0.54 6.97
N THR A 119 -2.62 0.82 7.01
CA THR A 119 -3.53 0.48 5.92
C THR A 119 -3.30 1.36 4.70
N SER A 120 -3.05 2.66 4.90
CA SER A 120 -2.83 3.62 3.83
C SER A 120 -1.59 3.29 3.01
N ALA A 121 -0.45 3.06 3.67
CA ALA A 121 0.80 2.70 2.98
C ALA A 121 0.67 1.37 2.22
N ALA A 122 -0.04 0.38 2.79
CA ALA A 122 -0.24 -0.90 2.11
C ALA A 122 -1.17 -0.78 0.89
N VAL A 123 -2.35 -0.19 1.06
CA VAL A 123 -3.37 -0.12 0.01
C VAL A 123 -2.95 0.80 -1.12
N TRP A 124 -2.29 1.93 -0.82
CA TRP A 124 -1.73 2.77 -1.87
C TRP A 124 -0.74 1.99 -2.73
N ASN A 125 0.19 1.25 -2.10
CA ASN A 125 1.14 0.40 -2.83
C ASN A 125 0.44 -0.67 -3.70
N TYR A 126 -0.59 -1.33 -3.17
CA TYR A 126 -1.30 -2.39 -3.89
C TYR A 126 -2.10 -1.87 -5.09
N LEU A 127 -2.77 -0.72 -4.94
CA LEU A 127 -3.59 -0.15 -6.01
C LEU A 127 -2.77 0.60 -7.07
N THR A 128 -1.52 0.94 -6.76
CA THR A 128 -0.60 1.61 -7.69
C THR A 128 0.45 0.65 -8.26
N ALA A 129 0.56 -0.59 -7.77
CA ALA A 129 1.39 -1.60 -8.42
C ALA A 129 0.76 -2.02 -9.76
N PRO A 130 1.55 -2.16 -10.84
CA PRO A 130 3.02 -2.09 -10.89
C PRO A 130 3.59 -0.68 -11.16
N PHE A 131 2.75 0.34 -11.38
CA PHE A 131 3.19 1.71 -11.70
C PHE A 131 4.10 2.33 -10.63
N VAL A 132 3.85 2.05 -9.35
CA VAL A 132 4.68 2.53 -8.23
C VAL A 132 6.16 2.16 -8.36
N PHE A 133 6.49 1.07 -9.07
CA PHE A 133 7.86 0.64 -9.30
C PHE A 133 8.65 1.55 -10.25
N THR A 134 7.98 2.52 -10.86
CA THR A 134 8.60 3.52 -11.75
C THR A 134 8.92 4.83 -11.04
N LEU A 135 8.49 4.99 -9.80
CA LEU A 135 8.69 6.22 -9.05
C LEU A 135 10.17 6.44 -8.70
N PRO A 136 10.60 7.71 -8.57
CA PRO A 136 11.99 8.04 -8.27
C PRO A 136 12.51 7.33 -7.01
N GLY A 137 13.67 6.69 -7.14
CA GLY A 137 14.34 5.97 -6.04
C GLY A 137 13.87 4.53 -5.83
N VAL A 138 12.85 4.06 -6.56
CA VAL A 138 12.49 2.64 -6.55
C VAL A 138 13.42 1.87 -7.49
N GLU A 139 14.04 0.82 -6.96
CA GLU A 139 14.88 -0.08 -7.74
C GLU A 139 14.11 -1.36 -8.03
N ALA A 140 14.04 -1.76 -9.30
CA ALA A 140 13.39 -3.00 -9.71
C ALA A 140 14.31 -3.79 -10.64
N ARG A 141 14.47 -5.09 -10.37
CA ARG A 141 15.28 -6.00 -11.18
C ARG A 141 14.65 -7.38 -11.28
N GLU A 142 14.68 -7.97 -12.46
CA GLU A 142 14.33 -9.38 -12.62
C GLU A 142 15.34 -10.27 -11.88
N ILE A 143 14.83 -11.31 -11.22
CA ILE A 143 15.64 -12.35 -10.57
C ILE A 143 15.27 -13.73 -11.13
N ALA A 144 16.05 -14.76 -10.77
CA ALA A 144 15.83 -16.12 -11.25
C ALA A 144 14.35 -16.53 -11.14
N ALA A 145 13.80 -17.14 -12.18
CA ALA A 145 12.40 -17.58 -12.18
C ALA A 145 12.11 -18.58 -11.05
N TRP A 146 10.85 -18.68 -10.67
CA TRP A 146 10.36 -19.60 -9.67
C TRP A 146 9.49 -20.69 -10.30
N ARG A 147 9.67 -21.93 -9.88
CA ARG A 147 8.84 -23.04 -10.33
C ARG A 147 7.78 -23.33 -9.27
N GLU A 148 6.52 -23.04 -9.60
CA GLU A 148 5.36 -23.40 -8.78
C GLU A 148 4.67 -24.60 -9.43
N GLY A 149 5.05 -25.81 -9.02
CA GLY A 149 4.56 -27.05 -9.64
C GLY A 149 4.88 -27.12 -11.13
N ALA A 150 3.83 -27.07 -11.96
CA ALA A 150 3.93 -27.07 -13.43
C ALA A 150 4.09 -25.66 -14.04
N GLN A 151 3.89 -24.60 -13.25
CA GLN A 151 3.99 -23.22 -13.72
C GLN A 151 5.41 -22.68 -13.48
N THR A 152 5.86 -21.79 -14.38
CA THR A 152 7.06 -20.98 -14.16
C THR A 152 6.62 -19.53 -13.97
N TRP A 153 7.01 -18.92 -12.87
CA TRP A 153 6.72 -17.52 -12.57
C TRP A 153 8.00 -16.69 -12.68
N ARG A 154 7.92 -15.59 -13.42
CA ARG A 154 8.98 -14.58 -13.47
C ARG A 154 8.91 -13.74 -12.20
N ARG A 155 10.07 -13.31 -11.70
CA ARG A 155 10.15 -12.63 -10.41
C ARG A 155 10.83 -11.28 -10.55
N LEU A 156 10.21 -10.27 -9.96
CA LEU A 156 10.73 -8.92 -9.87
C LEU A 156 11.08 -8.61 -8.41
N ALA A 157 12.37 -8.44 -8.12
CA ALA A 157 12.80 -7.90 -6.84
C ALA A 157 12.71 -6.38 -6.90
N VAL A 158 12.02 -5.79 -5.92
CA VAL A 158 11.78 -4.35 -5.80
C VAL A 158 12.31 -3.86 -4.46
N THR A 159 13.08 -2.78 -4.48
CA THR A 159 13.57 -2.06 -3.29
C THR A 159 13.00 -0.65 -3.31
N PHE A 160 12.17 -0.33 -2.31
CA PHE A 160 11.56 0.99 -2.17
C PHE A 160 12.46 1.95 -1.36
N PRO A 161 12.55 3.23 -1.74
CA PRO A 161 13.29 4.24 -0.98
C PRO A 161 12.53 4.60 0.31
N LYS A 162 13.24 5.20 1.28
CA LYS A 162 12.61 5.71 2.52
C LYS A 162 11.60 6.84 2.28
N THR A 163 11.62 7.44 1.10
CA THR A 163 10.71 8.52 0.70
C THR A 163 9.32 8.04 0.30
N ILE A 164 9.10 6.72 0.22
CA ILE A 164 7.80 6.09 0.02
C ILE A 164 7.48 5.29 1.29
N ALA A 165 6.34 5.57 1.91
CA ALA A 165 5.87 4.86 3.08
C ALA A 165 5.60 3.39 2.72
N ASN A 166 6.25 2.48 3.43
CA ASN A 166 6.05 1.05 3.25
C ASN A 166 6.33 0.31 4.56
N HIS A 167 5.78 -0.90 4.67
CA HIS A 167 6.04 -1.79 5.80
C HIS A 167 7.37 -2.51 5.65
N ASN A 168 7.78 -2.74 4.42
CA ASN A 168 8.99 -3.45 4.08
C ASN A 168 9.56 -2.89 2.77
N ALA A 169 10.84 -2.50 2.81
CA ALA A 169 11.51 -1.88 1.68
C ALA A 169 11.80 -2.89 0.56
N ASP A 170 12.19 -4.12 0.92
CA ASP A 170 12.56 -5.15 -0.04
C ASP A 170 11.39 -6.12 -0.25
N GLN A 171 10.91 -6.25 -1.48
CA GLN A 171 9.78 -7.11 -1.82
C GLN A 171 10.07 -7.87 -3.11
N VAL A 172 9.52 -9.08 -3.23
CA VAL A 172 9.62 -9.88 -4.47
C VAL A 172 8.22 -10.18 -4.98
N PHE A 173 7.94 -9.74 -6.20
CA PHE A 173 6.69 -9.92 -6.92
C PHE A 173 6.82 -11.05 -7.94
N TYR A 174 5.83 -11.93 -8.01
CA TYR A 174 5.81 -13.09 -8.89
C TYR A 174 4.72 -12.91 -9.93
N TYR A 175 5.09 -13.06 -11.20
CA TYR A 175 4.22 -12.88 -12.35
C TYR A 175 4.15 -14.18 -13.14
N ASP A 176 2.95 -14.55 -13.58
CA ASP A 176 2.76 -15.68 -14.49
C ASP A 176 3.07 -15.30 -15.96
N ASP A 177 2.80 -16.23 -16.87
CA ASP A 177 3.04 -16.04 -18.30
C ASP A 177 2.14 -14.96 -18.94
N ALA A 178 1.04 -14.58 -18.27
CA ALA A 178 0.18 -13.47 -18.65
C ALA A 178 0.56 -12.15 -17.94
N PHE A 179 1.67 -12.14 -17.19
CA PHE A 179 2.16 -11.02 -16.39
C PHE A 179 1.20 -10.56 -15.29
N MET A 180 0.32 -11.46 -14.83
CA MET A 180 -0.54 -11.23 -13.68
C MET A 180 0.20 -11.56 -12.40
N GLN A 181 0.11 -10.66 -11.41
CA GLN A 181 0.73 -10.87 -10.11
C GLN A 181 0.06 -12.07 -9.39
N ARG A 182 0.86 -13.05 -9.00
CA ARG A 182 0.41 -14.27 -8.29
C ARG A 182 0.80 -14.27 -6.82
N ARG A 183 1.91 -13.64 -6.47
CA ARG A 183 2.45 -13.63 -5.10
C ARG A 183 3.33 -12.41 -4.88
N THR A 184 3.34 -11.92 -3.65
CA THR A 184 4.35 -11.00 -3.14
C THR A 184 4.87 -11.54 -1.83
N ILE A 185 6.20 -11.51 -1.64
CA ILE A 185 6.84 -11.89 -0.38
C ILE A 185 7.91 -10.89 0.01
N ARG A 186 8.25 -10.88 1.30
CA ARG A 186 9.52 -10.34 1.77
C ARG A 186 10.64 -11.32 1.37
N PRO A 187 11.76 -10.87 0.79
CA PRO A 187 12.92 -11.72 0.60
C PRO A 187 13.41 -12.19 1.97
N THR A 188 13.63 -13.51 2.09
CA THR A 188 14.26 -14.16 3.24
C THR A 188 15.77 -14.09 3.15
#